data_AF-A0AAV4G5J3-F1
#
_entry.id   AF-A0AAV4G5J3-F1
#
_cell.length_a   1.000
_cell.length_b   1.000
_cell.length_c   1.000
_cell.angle_alpha   90.00
_cell.angle_beta   90.00
_cell.angle_gamma   90.00
#
_symmetry.space_group_name_H-M   'P 1'
#
loop_
_entity.id
_entity.type
_entity.pdbx_description
1 polymer ?
#
loop_
_entity_poly.entity_id
_entity_poly.type
_entity_poly.pdbx_seq_one_letter_code
_entity_poly.pdbx_strand_id
1 'polypeptide(L)'
;MTLQWLFVAGTLYTEVALISILMLPFISPKTWQKLFRSRLASVVSSYSHIYFNIFIAILVLLFLESIREVRKYSSQSAVEDAKVSIHADTMHHMKMFRAQRNMYISGMALFLWIVLRRLVLLIAKEATLMAECEASIKQAQSATTVAQQLLEDKGTKDDNKKNAEAEDGEKKSTKADQTHVEKELAQTQAELEKTKEELYRARLEVGSIKKQAESTNVEYDRLLAEHAKLQ
;
A
#
# COMPACT_ATOMS: atom_id res chain seq x y z
N MET A 1 -15.60 -28.84 27.19
CA MET A 1 -15.64 -28.51 25.75
C MET A 1 -14.59 -29.34 25.05
N THR A 2 -14.82 -29.84 23.84
CA THR A 2 -13.74 -30.49 23.07
C THR A 2 -12.66 -29.45 22.74
N LEU A 3 -11.41 -29.91 22.61
CA LEU A 3 -10.25 -29.04 22.37
C LEU A 3 -10.43 -28.13 21.15
N GLN A 4 -11.13 -28.62 20.10
CA GLN A 4 -11.44 -27.83 18.91
C GLN A 4 -12.26 -26.57 19.21
N TRP A 5 -13.30 -26.66 20.04
CA TRP A 5 -14.15 -25.51 20.35
C TRP A 5 -13.48 -24.53 21.31
N LEU A 6 -12.56 -25.00 22.16
CA LEU A 6 -11.71 -24.13 22.97
C LEU A 6 -10.75 -23.34 22.08
N PHE A 7 -10.14 -23.99 21.08
CA PHE A 7 -9.27 -23.31 20.12
C PHE A 7 -10.03 -22.20 19.38
N VAL A 8 -11.22 -22.50 18.82
CA VAL A 8 -12.04 -21.50 18.10
C VAL A 8 -12.45 -20.35 19.02
N ALA A 9 -12.85 -20.63 20.27
CA ALA A 9 -13.18 -19.58 21.24
C ALA A 9 -11.96 -18.72 21.60
N GLY A 10 -10.79 -19.34 21.75
CA GLY A 10 -9.52 -18.64 21.95
C GLY A 10 -9.20 -17.70 20.79
N THR A 11 -9.32 -18.19 19.56
CA THR A 11 -9.17 -17.38 18.34
C THR A 11 -10.13 -16.19 18.36
N LEU A 12 -11.41 -16.41 18.64
CA LEU A 12 -12.41 -15.33 18.72
C LEU A 12 -12.00 -14.25 19.73
N TYR A 13 -11.59 -14.65 20.94
CA TYR A 13 -11.19 -13.69 21.97
C TYR A 13 -9.93 -12.92 21.58
N THR A 14 -8.97 -13.59 20.94
CA THR A 14 -7.77 -12.91 20.43
C THR A 14 -8.10 -11.92 19.31
N GLU A 15 -9.02 -12.26 18.41
CA GLU A 15 -9.47 -11.37 17.34
C GLU A 15 -10.19 -10.14 17.89
N VAL A 16 -11.13 -10.34 18.83
CA VAL A 16 -11.84 -9.22 19.48
C VAL A 16 -10.85 -8.30 20.18
N ALA A 17 -9.89 -8.84 20.92
CA ALA A 17 -8.85 -8.03 21.57
C ALA A 17 -7.99 -7.27 20.55
N LEU A 18 -7.51 -7.95 19.50
CA LEU A 18 -6.67 -7.35 18.47
C LEU A 18 -7.41 -6.25 17.68
N ILE A 19 -8.65 -6.50 17.26
CA ILE A 19 -9.48 -5.51 16.56
C ILE A 19 -9.76 -4.32 17.48
N SER A 20 -10.07 -4.56 18.76
CA SER A 20 -10.28 -3.48 19.72
C SER A 20 -9.03 -2.62 19.85
N ILE A 21 -7.85 -3.23 19.99
CA ILE A 21 -6.56 -2.51 20.03
C ILE A 21 -6.31 -1.74 18.72
N LEU A 22 -6.58 -2.34 17.56
CA LEU A 22 -6.39 -1.70 16.26
C LEU A 22 -7.33 -0.52 16.02
N MET A 23 -8.56 -0.58 16.51
CA MET A 23 -9.55 0.49 16.35
C MET A 23 -9.38 1.63 17.36
N LEU A 24 -8.57 1.46 18.40
CA LEU A 24 -8.38 2.52 19.39
C LEU A 24 -7.68 3.74 18.75
N PRO A 25 -8.26 4.95 18.87
CA PRO A 25 -7.68 6.16 18.30
C PRO A 25 -6.40 6.62 19.03
N PHE A 26 -6.01 5.95 20.12
CA PHE A 26 -4.85 6.31 20.92
C PHE A 26 -3.51 5.97 20.25
N ILE A 27 -3.48 5.01 19.31
CA ILE A 27 -2.23 4.57 18.68
C ILE A 27 -2.07 5.31 17.36
N SER A 28 -1.12 6.25 17.32
CA SER A 28 -0.85 7.02 16.10
C SER A 28 -0.43 6.13 14.92
N PRO A 29 -0.79 6.48 13.67
CA PRO A 29 -0.35 5.75 12.47
C PRO A 29 1.18 5.60 12.38
N LYS A 30 1.94 6.57 12.92
CA LYS A 30 3.41 6.53 12.98
C LYS A 30 3.94 5.39 13.86
N THR A 31 3.24 5.09 14.95
CA THR A 31 3.59 3.97 15.85
C THR A 31 3.37 2.63 15.16
N TRP A 32 2.22 2.48 14.48
CA TRP A 32 1.91 1.32 13.65
C TRP A 32 2.93 1.14 12.54
N GLN A 33 3.31 2.21 11.84
CA GLN A 33 4.33 2.19 10.81
C GLN A 33 5.67 1.64 11.33
N LYS A 34 6.12 2.07 12.52
CA LYS A 34 7.36 1.57 13.11
C LYS A 34 7.27 0.07 13.44
N LEU A 35 6.12 -0.39 13.92
CA LEU A 35 5.85 -1.80 14.20
C LEU A 35 5.82 -2.64 12.91
N PHE A 36 5.08 -2.19 11.89
CA PHE A 36 4.92 -2.88 10.61
C PHE A 36 6.17 -2.86 9.72
N ARG A 37 7.05 -1.86 9.89
CA ARG A 37 8.33 -1.78 9.18
C ARG A 37 9.45 -2.54 9.88
N SER A 38 9.19 -3.14 11.05
CA SER A 38 10.15 -3.98 11.74
C SER A 38 10.50 -5.24 10.91
N ARG A 39 11.74 -5.74 11.06
CA ARG A 39 12.20 -6.96 10.36
C ARG A 39 11.29 -8.16 10.62
N LEU A 40 10.66 -8.24 11.79
CA LEU A 40 9.72 -9.30 12.13
C LEU A 40 8.42 -9.17 11.32
N ALA A 41 7.88 -7.95 11.19
CA ALA A 41 6.68 -7.72 10.41
C ALA A 41 6.88 -7.97 8.91
N SER A 42 8.07 -7.69 8.35
CA SER A 42 8.34 -7.98 6.93
C SER A 42 8.45 -9.48 6.64
N VAL A 43 9.05 -10.25 7.55
CA VAL A 43 9.12 -11.72 7.45
C VAL A 43 7.73 -12.34 7.57
N VAL A 44 6.93 -11.87 8.54
CA VAL A 44 5.53 -12.31 8.71
C VAL A 44 4.67 -11.93 7.51
N SER A 45 4.87 -10.74 6.94
CA SER A 45 4.13 -10.27 5.77
C SER A 45 4.37 -11.11 4.53
N SER A 46 5.61 -11.57 4.29
CA SER A 46 6.00 -12.30 3.07
C SER A 46 5.20 -13.59 2.85
N TYR A 47 4.85 -14.28 3.94
CA TYR A 47 4.07 -15.53 3.88
C TYR A 47 2.65 -15.39 4.46
N SER A 48 2.25 -14.17 4.87
CA SER A 48 0.97 -13.89 5.53
C SER A 48 -0.23 -14.39 4.73
N HIS A 49 -0.19 -14.26 3.40
CA HIS A 49 -1.27 -14.72 2.53
C HIS A 49 -1.49 -16.24 2.56
N ILE A 50 -0.42 -17.03 2.63
CA ILE A 50 -0.51 -18.49 2.69
C ILE A 50 -1.08 -18.92 4.05
N TYR A 51 -0.51 -18.42 5.14
CA TYR A 51 -1.00 -18.72 6.49
C TYR A 51 -2.45 -18.31 6.68
N PHE A 52 -2.83 -17.12 6.18
CA PHE A 52 -4.22 -16.68 6.23
C PHE A 52 -5.15 -17.62 5.49
N ASN A 53 -4.80 -18.03 4.26
CA ASN A 53 -5.66 -18.88 3.43
C ASN A 53 -5.83 -20.29 4.03
N ILE A 54 -4.79 -20.84 4.63
CA ILE A 54 -4.88 -22.11 5.36
C ILE A 54 -5.77 -21.95 6.59
N PHE A 55 -5.57 -20.88 7.36
CA PHE A 55 -6.32 -20.64 8.60
C PHE A 55 -7.82 -20.40 8.34
N ILE A 56 -8.16 -19.59 7.33
CA ILE A 56 -9.57 -19.38 6.94
C ILE A 56 -10.20 -20.70 6.46
N ALA A 57 -9.48 -21.55 5.74
CA ALA A 57 -9.99 -22.85 5.33
C ALA A 57 -10.31 -23.74 6.55
N ILE A 58 -9.44 -23.75 7.57
CA ILE A 58 -9.70 -24.46 8.83
C ILE A 58 -10.95 -23.90 9.53
N LEU A 59 -11.08 -22.57 9.64
CA LEU A 59 -12.26 -21.95 10.25
C LEU A 59 -13.55 -22.26 9.47
N VAL A 60 -13.50 -22.28 8.14
CA VAL A 60 -14.64 -22.67 7.28
C VAL A 60 -15.04 -24.11 7.56
N LEU A 61 -14.08 -25.04 7.64
CA LEU A 61 -14.38 -26.44 7.93
C LEU A 61 -15.02 -26.61 9.31
N LEU A 62 -14.50 -25.94 10.34
CA LEU A 62 -15.07 -25.97 11.70
C LEU A 62 -16.47 -25.33 11.75
N PHE A 63 -16.68 -24.26 10.97
CA PHE A 63 -17.99 -23.63 10.85
C PHE A 63 -18.99 -24.57 10.15
N LEU A 64 -18.59 -25.24 9.07
CA LEU A 64 -19.43 -26.24 8.40
C LEU A 64 -19.74 -27.44 9.31
N GLU A 65 -18.77 -27.89 10.11
CA GLU A 65 -18.98 -28.92 11.12
C GLU A 65 -20.02 -28.47 12.16
N SER A 66 -19.94 -27.23 12.63
CA SER A 66 -20.92 -26.67 13.57
C SER A 66 -22.33 -26.60 12.98
N ILE A 67 -22.46 -26.22 11.71
CA ILE A 67 -23.75 -26.20 11.01
C ILE A 67 -24.31 -27.62 10.89
N ARG A 68 -23.47 -28.58 10.50
CA ARG A 68 -23.86 -29.98 10.42
C ARG A 68 -24.30 -30.51 11.78
N GLU A 69 -23.59 -30.16 12.85
CA GLU A 69 -23.92 -30.55 14.22
C GLU A 69 -25.26 -29.97 14.68
N VAL A 70 -25.52 -28.69 14.42
CA VAL A 70 -26.83 -28.05 14.70
C VAL A 70 -27.95 -28.70 13.90
N ARG A 71 -27.76 -28.94 12.60
CA ARG A 71 -28.77 -29.60 11.76
C ARG A 71 -29.07 -31.02 12.22
N LYS A 72 -28.03 -31.80 12.57
CA LYS A 72 -28.17 -33.17 13.06
C LYS A 72 -29.05 -33.24 14.30
N TYR A 73 -28.74 -32.44 15.32
CA TYR A 73 -29.52 -32.44 16.55
C TYR A 73 -30.91 -31.80 16.36
N SER A 74 -31.06 -30.86 15.41
CA SER A 74 -32.37 -30.30 15.07
C SER A 74 -33.28 -31.30 14.38
N SER A 75 -32.75 -32.17 13.51
CA SER A 75 -33.55 -33.19 12.81
C SER A 75 -33.92 -34.37 13.71
N GLN A 76 -33.10 -34.68 14.72
CA GLN A 76 -33.30 -35.82 15.60
C GLN A 76 -34.42 -35.59 16.63
N SER A 77 -34.69 -34.33 17.02
CA SER A 77 -35.87 -33.95 17.82
C SER A 77 -37.19 -34.48 17.25
N ALA A 78 -37.38 -34.41 15.92
CA ALA A 78 -38.65 -34.77 15.29
C ALA A 78 -38.93 -36.28 15.27
N VAL A 79 -37.93 -37.12 15.53
CA VAL A 79 -38.04 -38.60 15.42
C VAL A 79 -38.10 -39.26 16.81
N GLU A 80 -37.53 -38.64 17.85
CA GLU A 80 -37.44 -39.20 19.21
C GLU A 80 -38.61 -38.80 20.14
N ASP A 81 -39.38 -37.75 19.81
CA ASP A 81 -40.56 -37.29 20.58
C ASP A 81 -41.66 -38.37 20.80
N ALA A 82 -41.55 -39.52 20.14
CA ALA A 82 -42.51 -40.60 20.27
C ALA A 82 -42.30 -41.53 21.49
N LYS A 83 -41.11 -41.56 22.16
CA LYS A 83 -40.81 -42.61 23.18
C LYS A 83 -39.87 -42.29 24.36
N VAL A 84 -39.52 -41.05 24.69
CA VAL A 84 -38.33 -40.77 25.53
C VAL A 84 -38.64 -40.31 26.98
N SER A 85 -37.80 -40.73 27.94
CA SER A 85 -37.87 -40.30 29.35
C SER A 85 -37.36 -38.85 29.52
N ILE A 86 -37.88 -38.12 30.51
CA ILE A 86 -37.51 -36.71 30.82
C ILE A 86 -35.98 -36.48 30.87
N HIS A 87 -35.21 -37.50 31.26
CA HIS A 87 -33.75 -37.43 31.34
C HIS A 87 -33.05 -37.38 29.96
N ALA A 88 -33.62 -38.03 28.94
CA ALA A 88 -33.04 -38.03 27.60
C ALA A 88 -33.44 -36.77 26.80
N ASP A 89 -34.63 -36.20 27.04
CA ASP A 89 -35.02 -34.87 26.52
C ASP A 89 -34.09 -33.77 27.04
N THR A 90 -33.81 -33.77 28.35
CA THR A 90 -32.89 -32.78 28.96
C THR A 90 -31.47 -32.90 28.42
N MET A 91 -30.97 -34.12 28.19
CA MET A 91 -29.68 -34.37 27.53
C MET A 91 -29.66 -33.86 26.09
N HIS A 92 -30.77 -34.02 25.35
CA HIS A 92 -30.91 -33.55 23.97
C HIS A 92 -30.88 -32.02 23.87
N HIS A 93 -31.69 -31.33 24.66
CA HIS A 93 -31.68 -29.87 24.72
C HIS A 93 -30.30 -29.31 25.08
N MET A 94 -29.56 -29.99 25.97
CA MET A 94 -28.20 -29.57 26.32
C MET A 94 -27.21 -29.72 25.14
N LYS A 95 -27.33 -30.78 24.32
CA LYS A 95 -26.52 -30.97 23.10
C LYS A 95 -26.87 -29.95 22.02
N MET A 96 -28.16 -29.67 21.83
CA MET A 96 -28.65 -28.64 20.92
C MET A 96 -28.10 -27.25 21.27
N PHE A 97 -28.20 -26.85 22.54
CA PHE A 97 -27.67 -25.57 23.00
C PHE A 97 -26.16 -25.47 22.79
N ARG A 98 -25.42 -26.56 23.04
CA ARG A 98 -23.97 -26.62 22.80
C ARG A 98 -23.65 -26.42 21.32
N ALA A 99 -24.37 -27.09 20.43
CA ALA A 99 -24.17 -26.98 18.98
C ALA A 99 -24.46 -25.56 18.48
N GLN A 100 -25.58 -24.97 18.90
CA GLN A 100 -25.95 -23.59 18.52
C GLN A 100 -24.90 -22.57 18.95
N ARG A 101 -24.44 -22.64 20.20
CA ARG A 101 -23.39 -21.74 20.70
C ARG A 101 -22.08 -21.91 19.92
N ASN A 102 -21.67 -23.15 19.64
CA ASN A 102 -20.44 -23.42 18.88
C ASN A 102 -20.55 -22.88 17.43
N MET A 103 -21.73 -22.94 16.82
CA MET A 103 -21.99 -22.33 15.51
C MET A 103 -21.85 -20.82 15.53
N TYR A 104 -22.38 -20.15 16.54
CA TYR A 104 -22.22 -18.70 16.68
C TYR A 104 -20.76 -18.29 16.91
N ILE A 105 -20.04 -19.00 17.79
CA ILE A 105 -18.62 -18.71 18.07
C ILE A 105 -17.76 -18.89 16.82
N SER A 106 -17.91 -20.01 16.10
CA SER A 106 -17.15 -20.27 14.87
C SER A 106 -17.51 -19.33 13.73
N GLY A 107 -18.79 -18.97 13.57
CA GLY A 107 -19.23 -17.99 12.58
C GLY A 107 -18.68 -16.58 12.86
N MET A 108 -18.70 -16.15 14.12
CA MET A 108 -18.12 -14.86 14.51
C MET A 108 -16.60 -14.84 14.33
N ALA A 109 -15.90 -15.91 14.70
CA ALA A 109 -14.45 -16.00 14.51
C ALA A 109 -14.08 -15.92 13.02
N LEU A 110 -14.78 -16.67 12.17
CA LEU A 110 -14.59 -16.63 10.73
C LEU A 110 -14.80 -15.23 10.15
N PHE A 111 -15.87 -14.54 10.58
CA PHE A 111 -16.15 -13.18 10.13
C PHE A 111 -15.08 -12.19 10.60
N LEU A 112 -14.73 -12.21 11.89
CA LEU A 112 -13.74 -11.30 12.46
C LEU A 112 -12.34 -11.54 11.91
N TRP A 113 -11.97 -12.77 11.56
CA TRP A 113 -10.70 -13.06 10.89
C TRP A 113 -10.57 -12.31 9.55
N ILE A 114 -11.64 -12.28 8.75
CA ILE A 114 -11.68 -11.55 7.48
C ILE A 114 -11.55 -10.03 7.72
N VAL A 115 -12.30 -9.52 8.71
CA VAL A 115 -12.25 -8.11 9.12
C VAL A 115 -10.85 -7.73 9.60
N LEU A 116 -10.22 -8.55 10.45
CA LEU A 116 -8.88 -8.32 10.98
C LEU A 116 -7.85 -8.25 9.86
N ARG A 117 -7.86 -9.18 8.88
CA ARG A 117 -6.98 -9.09 7.72
C ARG A 117 -7.19 -7.80 6.94
N ARG A 118 -8.44 -7.42 6.71
CA ARG A 118 -8.75 -6.18 5.97
C ARG A 118 -8.21 -4.95 6.71
N LEU A 119 -8.40 -4.88 8.03
CA LEU A 119 -7.90 -3.78 8.87
C LEU A 119 -6.38 -3.70 8.87
N VAL A 120 -5.68 -4.82 9.11
CA VAL A 120 -4.21 -4.85 9.11
C VAL A 120 -3.64 -4.40 7.76
N LEU A 121 -4.22 -4.87 6.65
CA LEU A 121 -3.78 -4.44 5.31
C LEU A 121 -4.05 -2.96 5.04
N LEU A 122 -5.18 -2.43 5.50
CA LEU A 122 -5.50 -1.00 5.34
C LEU A 122 -4.54 -0.12 6.14
N ILE A 123 -4.29 -0.46 7.41
CA ILE A 123 -3.35 0.28 8.27
C ILE A 123 -1.94 0.21 7.71
N ALA A 124 -1.50 -0.95 7.22
CA ALA A 124 -0.20 -1.08 6.59
C ALA A 124 -0.07 -0.19 5.35
N LYS A 125 -1.10 -0.13 4.49
CA LYS A 125 -1.13 0.74 3.31
C LYS A 125 -1.17 2.22 3.67
N GLU A 126 -1.95 2.60 4.68
CA GLU A 126 -2.01 3.97 5.16
C GLU A 126 -0.66 4.41 5.73
N ALA A 127 -0.01 3.54 6.50
CA ALA A 127 1.33 3.78 7.05
C ALA A 127 2.40 3.95 5.96
N THR A 128 2.36 3.16 4.87
CA THR A 128 3.28 3.35 3.74
C THR A 128 2.98 4.64 2.98
N LEU A 129 1.70 4.94 2.74
CA LEU A 129 1.29 6.16 2.03
C LEU A 129 1.68 7.42 2.82
N MET A 130 1.53 7.41 4.14
CA MET A 130 1.95 8.52 4.99
C MET A 130 3.48 8.71 4.95
N ALA A 131 4.25 7.62 4.88
CA ALA A 131 5.71 7.67 4.73
C ALA A 131 6.13 8.27 3.38
N GLU A 132 5.47 7.85 2.31
CA GLU A 132 5.71 8.33 0.95
C GLU A 132 5.35 9.81 0.81
N CYS A 133 4.23 10.23 1.40
CA CYS A 133 3.82 11.63 1.46
C CYS A 133 4.84 12.49 2.22
N GLU A 134 5.29 12.04 3.41
CA GLU A 134 6.31 12.77 4.18
C GLU A 134 7.64 12.88 3.41
N ALA A 135 8.06 11.80 2.73
CA ALA A 135 9.24 11.81 1.88
C ALA A 135 9.08 12.75 0.68
N SER A 136 7.92 12.75 0.02
CA SER A 136 7.60 13.63 -1.10
C SER A 136 7.62 15.11 -0.69
N ILE A 137 7.07 15.45 0.48
CA ILE A 137 7.10 16.82 1.01
C ILE A 137 8.55 17.25 1.27
N LYS A 138 9.35 16.41 1.91
CA LYS A 138 10.77 16.69 2.18
C LYS A 138 11.56 16.87 0.89
N GLN A 139 11.29 16.07 -0.14
CA GLN A 139 11.93 16.20 -1.45
C GLN A 139 11.52 17.53 -2.14
N ALA A 140 10.24 17.90 -2.10
CA ALA A 140 9.77 19.17 -2.66
C ALA A 140 10.36 20.39 -1.93
N GLN A 141 10.49 20.33 -0.60
CA GLN A 141 11.15 21.36 0.19
C GLN A 141 12.63 21.45 -0.16
N SER A 142 13.33 20.32 -0.25
CA SER A 142 14.75 20.29 -0.61
C SER A 142 15.00 20.86 -2.02
N ALA A 143 14.14 20.54 -2.98
CA ALA A 143 14.20 21.11 -4.33
C ALA A 143 13.94 22.62 -4.31
N THR A 144 12.97 23.09 -3.52
CA THR A 144 12.69 24.52 -3.34
C THR A 144 13.86 25.26 -2.71
N THR A 145 14.49 24.70 -1.67
CA THR A 145 15.67 25.31 -1.04
C THR A 145 16.86 25.38 -1.98
N VAL A 146 17.09 24.34 -2.79
CA VAL A 146 18.15 24.36 -3.81
C VAL A 146 17.85 25.40 -4.88
N ALA A 147 16.59 25.52 -5.32
CA ALA A 147 16.19 26.55 -6.27
C ALA A 147 16.37 27.97 -5.69
N GLN A 148 16.02 28.19 -4.42
CA GLN A 148 16.24 29.46 -3.73
C GLN A 148 17.73 29.80 -3.63
N GLN A 149 18.56 28.85 -3.21
CA GLN A 149 20.02 29.04 -3.16
C GLN A 149 20.60 29.39 -4.54
N LEU A 150 20.15 28.71 -5.61
CA LEU A 150 20.58 29.02 -6.98
C LEU A 150 20.13 30.41 -7.45
N LEU A 151 18.97 30.90 -6.98
CA LEU A 151 18.50 32.26 -7.28
C LEU A 151 19.28 33.32 -6.49
N GLU A 152 19.56 33.07 -5.21
CA GLU A 152 20.39 33.95 -4.37
C GLU A 152 21.85 34.01 -4.85
N ASP A 153 22.45 32.88 -5.24
CA ASP A 153 23.79 32.81 -5.83
C ASP A 153 23.86 33.55 -7.18
N LYS A 154 22.77 33.58 -7.95
CA LYS A 154 22.69 34.40 -9.17
C LYS A 154 22.56 35.89 -8.84
N GLY A 155 21.69 36.26 -7.90
CA GLY A 155 21.49 37.66 -7.48
C GLY A 155 22.77 38.28 -6.91
N THR A 156 23.46 37.56 -6.03
CA THR A 156 24.74 38.02 -5.43
C THR A 156 25.87 38.14 -6.45
N LYS A 157 25.91 37.27 -7.49
CA LYS A 157 26.87 37.42 -8.60
C LYS A 157 26.56 38.62 -9.49
N ASP A 158 25.29 38.94 -9.74
CA ASP A 158 24.91 40.15 -10.49
C ASP A 158 25.16 41.44 -9.70
N ASP A 159 24.95 41.44 -8.38
CA ASP A 159 25.21 42.60 -7.51
C ASP A 159 26.71 42.83 -7.27
N ASN A 160 27.51 41.78 -7.12
CA ASN A 160 28.97 41.91 -7.06
C ASN A 160 29.56 42.36 -8.39
N LYS A 161 28.97 42.00 -9.52
CA LYS A 161 29.41 42.47 -10.85
C LYS A 161 29.11 43.96 -11.04
N LYS A 162 27.95 44.44 -10.56
CA LYS A 162 27.60 45.88 -10.57
C LYS A 162 28.41 46.72 -9.59
N ASN A 163 28.77 46.19 -8.41
CA ASN A 163 29.64 46.90 -7.47
C ASN A 163 31.11 46.90 -7.92
N ALA A 164 31.60 45.85 -8.59
CA ALA A 164 32.94 45.83 -9.17
C ALA A 164 33.08 46.79 -10.38
N GLU A 165 31.99 47.06 -11.11
CA GLU A 165 31.96 48.05 -12.20
C GLU A 165 31.88 49.51 -11.70
N ALA A 166 31.63 49.75 -10.40
CA ALA A 166 31.51 51.09 -9.82
C ALA A 166 32.80 51.61 -9.13
N GLU A 167 33.79 50.77 -8.87
CA GLU A 167 35.00 51.17 -8.11
C GLU A 167 36.33 51.23 -8.90
N ASP A 168 36.43 50.73 -10.14
CA ASP A 168 37.70 50.80 -10.89
C ASP A 168 37.61 51.73 -12.10
N GLY A 169 37.59 53.02 -11.78
CA GLY A 169 37.70 54.10 -12.73
C GLY A 169 39.14 54.57 -12.93
N GLU A 170 40.14 53.71 -13.23
CA GLU A 170 41.38 54.23 -13.83
C GLU A 170 42.22 53.22 -14.65
N LYS A 171 41.99 53.24 -15.97
CA LYS A 171 42.99 53.13 -17.06
C LYS A 171 44.09 52.07 -16.94
N LYS A 172 43.90 50.93 -17.63
CA LYS A 172 44.74 50.36 -18.73
C LYS A 172 44.64 48.82 -18.83
N SER A 173 43.65 48.27 -19.55
CA SER A 173 43.76 46.90 -20.11
C SER A 173 42.75 46.53 -21.23
N THR A 174 42.10 47.51 -21.87
CA THR A 174 40.87 47.34 -22.68
C THR A 174 41.00 46.58 -24.03
N LYS A 175 41.97 45.68 -24.23
CA LYS A 175 42.05 44.87 -25.46
C LYS A 175 42.10 43.37 -25.26
N ALA A 176 42.48 42.88 -24.08
CA ALA A 176 42.51 41.43 -23.81
C ALA A 176 41.13 40.92 -23.34
N ASP A 177 40.47 41.64 -22.42
CA ASP A 177 39.19 41.21 -21.84
C ASP A 177 38.00 41.24 -22.82
N GLN A 178 37.94 42.22 -23.73
CA GLN A 178 36.88 42.25 -24.76
C GLN A 178 36.92 40.99 -25.65
N THR A 179 38.11 40.50 -25.98
CA THR A 179 38.26 39.29 -26.81
C THR A 179 37.92 37.99 -26.10
N HIS A 180 38.02 37.95 -24.76
CA HIS A 180 37.63 36.79 -23.96
C HIS A 180 36.11 36.73 -23.76
N VAL A 181 35.50 37.88 -23.45
CA VAL A 181 34.05 38.00 -23.27
C VAL A 181 33.30 37.70 -24.58
N GLU A 182 33.79 38.18 -25.72
CA GLU A 182 33.20 37.83 -27.03
C GLU A 182 33.29 36.34 -27.35
N LYS A 183 34.36 35.66 -26.93
CA LYS A 183 34.51 34.20 -27.09
C LYS A 183 33.54 33.40 -26.20
N GLU A 184 33.38 33.79 -24.94
CA GLU A 184 32.41 33.15 -24.04
C GLU A 184 30.98 33.37 -24.50
N LEU A 185 30.66 34.55 -25.06
CA LEU A 185 29.35 34.86 -25.60
C LEU A 185 29.05 34.03 -26.87
N ALA A 186 30.05 33.82 -27.71
CA ALA A 186 29.95 32.93 -28.87
C ALA A 186 29.82 31.45 -28.46
N GLN A 187 30.55 31.00 -27.43
CA GLN A 187 30.47 29.64 -26.91
C GLN A 187 29.10 29.36 -26.29
N THR A 188 28.60 30.27 -25.45
CA THR A 188 27.28 30.12 -24.82
C THR A 188 26.14 30.15 -25.84
N GLN A 189 26.24 30.97 -26.89
CA GLN A 189 25.28 30.94 -28.01
C GLN A 189 25.34 29.62 -28.79
N ALA A 190 26.54 29.06 -29.01
CA ALA A 190 26.69 27.77 -29.68
C ALA A 190 26.15 26.59 -28.84
N GLU A 191 26.34 26.61 -27.53
CA GLU A 191 25.76 25.63 -26.60
C GLU A 191 24.24 25.75 -26.51
N LEU A 192 23.70 26.97 -26.55
CA LEU A 192 22.26 27.22 -26.59
C LEU A 192 21.61 26.62 -27.85
N GLU A 193 22.23 26.76 -29.02
CA GLU A 193 21.69 26.19 -30.26
C GLU A 193 21.80 24.66 -30.29
N LYS A 194 22.90 24.08 -29.79
CA LYS A 194 23.02 22.61 -29.64
C LYS A 194 21.96 22.03 -28.72
N THR A 195 21.76 22.65 -27.55
CA THR A 195 20.76 22.19 -26.58
C THR A 195 19.33 22.32 -27.12
N LYS A 196 19.01 23.35 -27.91
CA LYS A 196 17.73 23.46 -28.62
C LYS A 196 17.53 22.33 -29.63
N GLU A 197 18.57 22.00 -30.40
CA GLU A 197 18.51 20.92 -31.39
C GLU A 197 18.32 19.55 -30.71
N GLU A 198 19.04 19.28 -29.62
CA GLU A 198 18.86 18.07 -28.80
C GLU A 198 17.45 17.97 -28.23
N LEU A 199 16.89 19.08 -27.72
CA LEU A 199 15.52 19.13 -27.20
C LEU A 199 14.50 18.85 -28.30
N TYR A 200 14.71 19.40 -29.50
CA TYR A 200 13.86 19.13 -30.66
C TYR A 200 13.89 17.64 -31.06
N ARG A 201 15.08 17.03 -31.10
CA ARG A 201 15.24 15.59 -31.38
C ARG A 201 14.56 14.72 -30.32
N ALA A 202 14.78 15.01 -29.04
CA ALA A 202 14.14 14.30 -27.93
C ALA A 202 12.60 14.38 -28.02
N ARG A 203 12.05 15.54 -28.43
CA ARG A 203 10.61 15.71 -28.60
C ARG A 203 10.05 14.89 -29.76
N LEU A 204 10.80 14.75 -30.85
CA LEU A 204 10.45 13.86 -31.96
C LEU A 204 10.50 12.38 -31.54
N GLU A 205 11.54 11.98 -30.80
CA GLU A 205 11.68 10.61 -30.28
C GLU A 205 10.52 10.23 -29.37
N VAL A 206 10.16 11.10 -28.41
CA VAL A 206 8.99 10.90 -27.54
C VAL A 206 7.69 10.76 -28.36
N GLY A 207 7.53 11.57 -29.41
CA GLY A 207 6.39 11.46 -30.32
C GLY A 207 6.35 10.12 -31.05
N SER A 208 7.52 9.61 -31.46
CA SER A 208 7.64 8.31 -32.15
C SER A 208 7.36 7.13 -31.21
N ILE A 209 7.90 7.16 -29.99
CA ILE A 209 7.67 6.16 -28.94
C ILE A 209 6.19 6.10 -28.58
N LYS A 210 5.52 7.26 -28.47
CA LYS A 210 4.08 7.31 -28.20
C LYS A 210 3.27 6.58 -29.28
N LYS A 211 3.57 6.84 -30.57
CA LYS A 211 2.91 6.16 -31.69
C LYS A 211 3.16 4.64 -31.68
N GLN A 212 4.39 4.23 -31.37
CA GLN A 212 4.71 2.80 -31.25
C GLN A 212 3.98 2.13 -30.08
N ALA A 213 3.87 2.80 -28.94
CA ALA A 213 3.13 2.31 -27.79
C ALA A 213 1.62 2.18 -28.09
N GLU A 214 1.03 3.17 -28.76
CA GLU A 214 -0.37 3.12 -29.21
C GLU A 214 -0.60 1.94 -30.18
N SER A 215 0.30 1.75 -31.17
CA SER A 215 0.21 0.60 -32.08
C SER A 215 0.33 -0.75 -31.35
N THR A 216 1.20 -0.84 -30.35
CA THR A 216 1.39 -2.07 -29.56
C THR A 216 0.15 -2.39 -28.73
N ASN A 217 -0.48 -1.38 -28.13
CA ASN A 217 -1.73 -1.56 -27.38
C ASN A 217 -2.87 -2.04 -28.29
N VAL A 218 -2.98 -1.50 -29.50
CA VAL A 218 -4.01 -1.94 -30.46
C VAL A 218 -3.81 -3.41 -30.86
N GLU A 219 -2.58 -3.84 -31.13
CA GLU A 219 -2.29 -5.25 -31.42
C GLU A 219 -2.54 -6.16 -30.21
N TYR A 220 -2.25 -5.67 -28.99
CA TYR A 220 -2.55 -6.39 -27.77
C TYR A 220 -4.06 -6.61 -27.58
N ASP A 221 -4.86 -5.56 -27.78
CA ASP A 221 -6.33 -5.63 -27.70
C ASP A 221 -6.89 -6.57 -28.77
N ARG A 222 -6.31 -6.57 -29.98
CA ARG A 222 -6.67 -7.51 -31.05
C ARG A 222 -6.36 -8.95 -30.66
N LEU A 223 -5.19 -9.23 -30.11
CA LEU A 223 -4.78 -10.57 -29.67
C LEU A 223 -5.72 -11.10 -28.57
N LEU A 224 -6.10 -10.24 -27.62
CA LEU A 224 -7.08 -10.59 -26.59
C LEU A 224 -8.45 -10.92 -27.20
N ALA A 225 -8.90 -10.17 -28.19
CA ALA A 225 -10.16 -10.42 -28.88
C ALA A 225 -10.13 -11.71 -29.71
N GLU A 226 -9.00 -12.05 -30.35
CA GLU A 226 -8.83 -13.34 -31.04
C GLU A 226 -8.79 -14.52 -30.05
N HIS A 227 -8.08 -14.38 -28.93
CA HIS A 227 -8.06 -15.40 -27.87
C HIS A 227 -9.45 -15.64 -27.26
N ALA A 228 -10.23 -14.58 -27.05
CA ALA A 228 -11.61 -14.69 -26.54
C ALA A 228 -12.59 -15.35 -27.51
N LYS A 229 -12.28 -15.39 -28.81
CA LYS A 229 -13.09 -16.09 -29.83
C LYS A 229 -12.72 -17.57 -29.99
N LEU A 230 -11.52 -17.96 -29.54
CA LEU A 230 -11.01 -19.33 -29.60
C LEU A 230 -11.32 -20.16 -28.35
N GLN A 231 -11.73 -19.53 -27.25
CA GLN A 231 -12.27 -20.17 -26.04
C GLN A 231 -13.80 -20.23 -26.08
#